data_AF-A0A0C9U4L7-F1
#
_entry.id   AF-A0A0C9U4L7-F1
#
_cell.length_a   1.000
_cell.length_b   1.000
_cell.length_c   1.000
_cell.angle_alpha   90.00
_cell.angle_beta   90.00
_cell.angle_gamma   90.00
#
_symmetry.space_group_name_H-M   'P 1'
#
loop_
_entity.id
_entity.type
_entity.pdbx_description
1 polymer ?
#
loop_
_entity_poly.entity_id
_entity_poly.type
_entity_poly.pdbx_seq_one_letter_code
_entity_poly.pdbx_strand_id
1 'polypeptide(L)'
;MSSFSICLRPLLPRNILQKTHSRSFATASPPPASEPNTHFRITLRRSAIALGERKKETLTALGLHRRMQTVYHAHTSEAAGKILKVKELVEVENVPAIKYFSPTTNLCIIRVARDQHTLAWGAVTLLSSINGSQVIPHVVHVSGTIKHVQLAAIKHNREVVARFRARAKTPALYHTQDSYVAYLAQSTREIEALQE
;
A
#
# COMPACT_ATOMS: atom_id res chain seq x y z
N MET A 1 -7.36 -7.73 8.23
CA MET A 1 -6.41 -7.22 7.22
C MET A 1 -5.56 -6.17 7.89
N SER A 2 -4.25 -6.21 7.72
CA SER A 2 -3.30 -5.30 8.36
C SER A 2 -2.75 -4.32 7.32
N SER A 3 -2.57 -3.07 7.71
CA SER A 3 -2.10 -2.00 6.82
C SER A 3 -0.80 -1.43 7.37
N PHE A 4 0.12 -1.09 6.47
CA PHE A 4 1.44 -0.60 6.82
C PHE A 4 1.79 0.59 5.95
N SER A 5 2.42 1.60 6.54
CA SER A 5 2.95 2.78 5.85
C SER A 5 4.46 2.64 5.68
N ILE A 6 4.94 2.78 4.45
CA ILE A 6 6.33 2.63 4.07
C ILE A 6 6.78 3.93 3.43
N CYS A 7 7.90 4.47 3.89
CA CYS A 7 8.55 5.63 3.34
C CYS A 7 9.78 5.16 2.55
N LEU A 8 9.80 5.46 1.26
CA LEU A 8 10.90 5.12 0.36
C LEU A 8 11.92 6.26 0.38
N ARG A 9 13.16 5.94 0.77
CA ARG A 9 14.26 6.89 0.70
C ARG A 9 15.03 6.67 -0.60
N PRO A 10 15.01 7.62 -1.56
CA PRO A 10 15.81 7.49 -2.76
C PRO A 10 17.29 7.52 -2.39
N LEU A 11 18.03 6.52 -2.89
CA LEU A 11 19.49 6.52 -2.84
C LEU A 11 19.97 7.43 -3.96
N LEU A 12 20.20 8.70 -3.65
CA LEU A 12 20.91 9.57 -4.58
C LEU A 12 22.32 9.02 -4.77
N PRO A 13 22.76 8.68 -6.00
CA PRO A 13 24.15 8.36 -6.25
C PRO A 13 24.99 9.60 -5.93
N ARG A 14 26.06 9.41 -5.15
CA ARG A 14 26.93 10.48 -4.61
C ARG A 14 27.71 11.25 -5.68
N ASN A 15 27.50 10.96 -6.97
CA ASN A 15 28.08 11.69 -8.08
C ASN A 15 27.08 11.66 -9.24
N ILE A 16 26.42 12.78 -9.48
CA ILE A 16 26.22 13.43 -10.78
C ILE A 16 25.49 14.74 -10.47
N LEU A 17 26.26 15.82 -10.55
CA LEU A 17 25.72 17.15 -10.77
C LEU A 17 25.23 17.19 -12.22
N GLN A 18 23.92 17.05 -12.45
CA GLN A 18 23.16 17.65 -13.57
C GLN A 18 21.68 17.26 -13.41
N LYS A 19 20.80 18.20 -13.07
CA LYS A 19 20.15 19.11 -14.02
C LYS A 19 19.13 18.38 -14.92
N THR A 20 17.97 18.05 -14.35
CA THR A 20 16.71 18.16 -15.09
C THR A 20 15.72 18.88 -14.20
N HIS A 21 15.68 20.19 -14.45
CA HIS A 21 14.50 21.01 -14.23
C HIS A 21 13.38 20.41 -15.10
N SER A 22 12.58 19.51 -14.54
CA SER A 22 11.29 19.14 -15.08
C SER A 22 10.27 19.60 -14.06
N ARG A 23 9.87 20.87 -14.16
CA ARG A 23 8.58 21.33 -13.67
C ARG A 23 7.51 20.51 -14.40
N SER A 24 7.16 19.35 -13.88
CA SER A 24 5.80 18.86 -14.05
C SER A 24 5.00 19.48 -12.92
N PHE A 25 4.34 20.60 -13.23
CA PHE A 25 3.10 20.94 -12.56
C PHE A 25 2.21 19.70 -12.69
N ALA A 26 2.21 18.85 -11.67
CA ALA A 26 1.13 17.90 -11.51
C ALA A 26 -0.07 18.74 -11.06
N THR A 27 -0.77 19.29 -12.06
CA THR A 27 -2.19 19.54 -11.99
C THR A 27 -2.79 18.41 -11.17
N ALA A 28 -3.61 18.75 -10.16
CA ALA A 28 -4.38 17.78 -9.41
C ALA A 28 -5.12 16.88 -10.43
N SER A 29 -4.55 15.72 -10.72
CA SER A 29 -5.21 14.74 -11.56
C SER A 29 -6.39 14.28 -10.75
N PRO A 30 -7.64 14.45 -11.23
CA PRO A 30 -8.79 13.84 -10.58
C PRO A 30 -8.49 12.35 -10.38
N PRO A 31 -8.90 11.75 -9.24
CA PRO A 31 -8.49 10.41 -8.85
C PRO A 31 -8.69 9.47 -10.03
N PRO A 32 -7.63 8.88 -10.63
CA PRO A 32 -7.83 7.91 -11.68
C PRO A 32 -8.63 6.76 -11.08
N ALA A 33 -9.88 6.65 -11.52
CA ALA A 33 -10.79 5.59 -11.14
C ALA A 33 -10.14 4.25 -11.52
N SER A 34 -10.04 3.36 -10.53
CA SER A 34 -9.46 2.00 -10.58
C SER A 34 -7.94 1.91 -10.76
N GLU A 35 -7.24 1.92 -9.62
CA GLU A 35 -5.93 1.29 -9.48
C GLU A 35 -5.96 -0.10 -10.16
N PRO A 36 -4.93 -0.50 -10.94
CA PRO A 36 -4.95 -1.82 -11.56
C PRO A 36 -5.02 -2.83 -10.43
N ASN A 37 -6.17 -3.51 -10.33
CA ASN A 37 -6.29 -4.65 -9.47
C ASN A 37 -5.17 -5.60 -9.88
N THR A 38 -4.27 -5.93 -8.96
CA THR A 38 -3.03 -6.67 -9.27
C THR A 38 -3.12 -8.11 -8.82
N HIS A 39 -3.98 -8.40 -7.83
CA HIS A 39 -4.07 -9.70 -7.20
C HIS A 39 -5.52 -10.15 -7.00
N PHE A 40 -5.77 -11.42 -7.32
CA PHE A 40 -6.97 -12.14 -6.93
C PHE A 40 -6.80 -12.60 -5.49
N ARG A 41 -7.72 -12.20 -4.61
CA ARG A 41 -7.89 -12.81 -3.29
C ARG A 41 -8.89 -13.93 -3.42
N ILE A 42 -8.43 -15.15 -3.19
CA ILE A 42 -9.18 -16.38 -3.42
C ILE A 42 -9.50 -17.00 -2.06
N THR A 43 -10.79 -17.15 -1.72
CA THR A 43 -11.24 -17.70 -0.44
C THR A 43 -12.06 -18.97 -0.66
N LEU A 44 -11.65 -20.09 -0.06
CA LEU A 44 -12.41 -21.34 -0.17
C LEU A 44 -13.62 -21.32 0.79
N ARG A 45 -14.83 -21.12 0.26
CA ARG A 45 -16.07 -21.07 1.06
C ARG A 45 -16.70 -22.44 1.29
N ARG A 46 -16.68 -23.30 0.27
CA ARG A 46 -17.28 -24.65 0.31
C ARG A 46 -16.19 -25.71 0.31
N SER A 47 -16.41 -26.84 0.99
CA SER A 47 -15.44 -27.93 1.04
C SER A 47 -15.46 -28.77 -0.25
N ALA A 48 -14.32 -29.36 -0.61
CA ALA A 48 -14.16 -30.17 -1.82
C ALA A 48 -14.35 -31.67 -1.59
N ILE A 49 -14.98 -32.08 -0.48
CA ILE A 49 -15.05 -33.48 -0.03
C ILE A 49 -15.78 -34.36 -1.06
N ALA A 50 -16.96 -33.91 -1.49
CA ALA A 50 -17.81 -34.61 -2.47
C ALA A 50 -17.44 -34.33 -3.94
N LEU A 51 -16.24 -33.80 -4.19
CA LEU A 51 -15.85 -33.31 -5.50
C LEU A 51 -14.82 -34.23 -6.17
N GLY A 52 -14.94 -34.39 -7.49
CA GLY A 52 -14.01 -35.20 -8.28
C GLY A 52 -12.56 -34.70 -8.24
N GLU A 53 -11.63 -35.61 -8.51
CA GLU A 53 -10.17 -35.41 -8.39
C GLU A 53 -9.67 -34.20 -9.17
N ARG A 54 -10.14 -34.00 -10.41
CA ARG A 54 -9.76 -32.86 -11.27
C ARG A 54 -9.94 -31.49 -10.60
N LYS A 55 -10.98 -31.32 -9.79
CA LYS A 55 -11.23 -30.06 -9.07
C LYS A 55 -10.41 -29.99 -7.77
N LYS A 56 -10.16 -31.11 -7.10
CA LYS A 56 -9.26 -31.19 -5.93
C LYS A 56 -7.81 -30.86 -6.29
N GLU A 57 -7.33 -31.34 -7.44
CA GLU A 57 -6.02 -31.00 -7.99
C GLU A 57 -5.93 -29.49 -8.28
N THR A 58 -6.98 -28.91 -8.87
CA THR A 58 -7.01 -27.47 -9.17
C THR A 58 -6.95 -26.63 -7.88
N LEU A 59 -7.64 -27.06 -6.82
CA LEU A 59 -7.56 -26.41 -5.50
C LEU A 59 -6.17 -26.51 -4.88
N THR A 60 -5.53 -27.69 -5.00
CA THR A 60 -4.15 -27.92 -4.53
C THR A 60 -3.17 -27.05 -5.30
N ALA A 61 -3.33 -26.91 -6.62
CA ALA A 61 -2.52 -26.04 -7.48
C ALA A 61 -2.72 -24.55 -7.18
N LEU A 62 -3.88 -24.16 -6.65
CA LEU A 62 -4.14 -22.80 -6.14
C LEU A 62 -3.64 -22.61 -4.70
N GLY A 63 -3.14 -23.66 -4.02
CA GLY A 63 -2.68 -23.61 -2.63
C GLY A 63 -3.80 -23.65 -1.58
N LEU A 64 -5.01 -24.03 -1.98
CA LEU A 64 -6.19 -24.09 -1.12
C LEU A 64 -6.37 -25.52 -0.59
N HIS A 65 -6.05 -25.73 0.68
CA HIS A 65 -6.13 -27.04 1.33
C HIS A 65 -7.19 -27.09 2.44
N ARG A 66 -7.55 -25.93 3.02
CA ARG A 66 -8.51 -25.83 4.14
C ARG A 66 -9.65 -24.88 3.81
N ARG A 67 -10.84 -25.15 4.37
CA ARG A 67 -12.00 -24.25 4.25
C ARG A 67 -11.68 -22.92 4.95
N MET A 68 -12.18 -21.82 4.41
CA MET A 68 -11.93 -20.44 4.83
C MET A 68 -10.48 -19.95 4.68
N GLN A 69 -9.59 -20.75 4.07
CA GLN A 69 -8.25 -20.30 3.73
C GLN A 69 -8.31 -19.26 2.60
N THR A 70 -7.55 -18.18 2.76
CA THR A 70 -7.38 -17.14 1.74
C THR A 70 -6.00 -17.23 1.11
N VAL A 71 -5.92 -17.29 -0.21
CA VAL A 71 -4.64 -17.27 -0.96
C VAL A 71 -4.69 -16.14 -1.99
N TYR A 72 -3.55 -15.47 -2.19
CA TYR A 72 -3.41 -14.38 -3.15
C TYR A 72 -2.63 -14.86 -4.37
N HIS A 73 -3.16 -14.57 -5.55
CA HIS A 73 -2.50 -14.84 -6.83
C HIS A 73 -2.44 -13.57 -7.65
N ALA A 74 -1.33 -13.34 -8.35
CA ALA A 74 -1.23 -12.24 -9.31
C ALA A 74 -2.22 -12.44 -10.47
N HIS A 75 -2.61 -11.34 -11.13
CA HIS A 75 -3.46 -11.39 -12.31
C HIS A 75 -2.75 -12.01 -13.50
N THR A 76 -2.88 -13.33 -13.58
CA THR A 76 -2.40 -14.14 -14.70
C THR A 76 -3.60 -14.86 -15.32
N SER A 77 -3.54 -15.07 -16.63
CA SER A 77 -4.56 -15.83 -17.37
C SER A 77 -4.66 -17.27 -16.85
N GLU A 78 -3.54 -17.85 -16.42
CA GLU A 78 -3.49 -19.19 -15.83
C GLU A 78 -4.22 -19.26 -14.48
N ALA A 79 -3.96 -18.32 -13.57
CA ALA A 79 -4.67 -18.25 -12.30
C ALA A 79 -6.18 -18.05 -12.51
N ALA A 80 -6.57 -17.15 -13.42
CA ALA A 80 -7.96 -16.93 -13.79
C ALA A 80 -8.63 -18.20 -14.33
N GLY A 81 -7.95 -18.97 -15.19
CA GLY A 81 -8.46 -20.23 -15.73
C GLY A 81 -8.68 -21.29 -14.65
N LYS A 82 -7.72 -21.44 -13.73
CA LYS A 82 -7.85 -22.34 -12.57
C LYS A 82 -9.03 -21.93 -11.68
N ILE A 83 -9.17 -20.64 -11.42
CA ILE A 83 -10.26 -20.07 -10.61
C ILE A 83 -11.63 -20.34 -11.24
N LEU A 84 -11.79 -20.11 -12.55
CA LEU A 84 -13.06 -20.34 -13.26
C LEU A 84 -13.51 -21.80 -13.17
N LYS A 85 -12.56 -22.74 -13.15
CA LYS A 85 -12.85 -24.17 -13.01
C LYS A 85 -13.40 -24.55 -11.64
N VAL A 86 -13.11 -23.76 -10.60
CA VAL A 86 -13.55 -23.98 -9.21
C VAL A 86 -14.47 -22.87 -8.66
N LYS A 87 -15.03 -22.02 -9.54
CA LYS A 87 -15.81 -20.81 -9.18
C LYS A 87 -16.96 -21.07 -8.18
N GLU A 88 -17.56 -22.25 -8.21
CA GLU A 88 -18.70 -22.59 -7.35
C GLU A 88 -18.32 -22.76 -5.86
N LEU A 89 -17.05 -23.01 -5.56
CA LEU A 89 -16.54 -23.28 -4.22
C LEU A 89 -15.83 -22.07 -3.59
N VAL A 90 -15.45 -21.12 -4.44
CA VAL A 90 -14.44 -20.12 -4.16
C VAL A 90 -15.03 -18.74 -4.37
N GLU A 91 -14.83 -17.87 -3.40
CA GLU A 91 -15.11 -16.45 -3.52
C GLU A 91 -13.83 -15.72 -3.94
N VAL A 92 -13.93 -14.90 -4.98
CA VAL A 92 -12.80 -14.16 -5.55
C VAL A 92 -13.07 -12.68 -5.36
N GLU A 93 -12.18 -12.02 -4.65
CA GLU A 93 -12.20 -10.58 -4.50
C GLU A 93 -11.00 -9.98 -5.24
N ASN A 94 -11.22 -8.86 -5.92
CA ASN A 94 -10.16 -8.12 -6.55
C ASN A 94 -9.53 -7.17 -5.54
N VAL A 95 -8.23 -7.31 -5.27
CA VAL A 95 -7.57 -6.51 -4.24
C VAL A 95 -6.55 -5.56 -4.89
N PRO A 96 -6.74 -4.24 -4.78
CA PRO A 96 -5.67 -3.30 -5.07
C PRO A 96 -4.58 -3.41 -4.00
N ALA A 97 -3.33 -3.60 -4.42
CA ALA A 97 -2.21 -3.83 -3.51
C ALA A 97 -1.75 -2.55 -2.78
N ILE A 98 -1.93 -1.37 -3.39
CA ILE A 98 -1.46 -0.09 -2.87
C ILE A 98 -2.65 0.84 -2.74
N LYS A 99 -2.92 1.34 -1.53
CA LYS A 99 -4.06 2.23 -1.27
C LYS A 99 -3.75 3.70 -1.48
N TYR A 100 -2.49 4.07 -1.32
CA TYR A 100 -2.03 5.45 -1.41
C TYR A 100 -0.55 5.45 -1.71
N PHE A 101 -0.13 6.28 -2.66
CA PHE A 101 1.27 6.58 -2.92
C PHE A 101 1.41 8.08 -3.18
N SER A 102 2.32 8.72 -2.45
CA SER A 102 2.70 10.12 -2.65
C SER A 102 4.08 10.19 -3.28
N PRO A 103 4.22 10.67 -4.53
CA PRO A 103 5.54 10.82 -5.16
C PRO A 103 6.36 11.98 -4.57
N THR A 104 5.71 12.96 -3.92
CA THR A 104 6.42 14.12 -3.33
C THR A 104 7.13 13.77 -2.03
N THR A 105 6.54 12.88 -1.22
CA THR A 105 7.12 12.42 0.04
C THR A 105 7.62 10.97 -0.02
N ASN A 106 7.49 10.31 -1.17
CA ASN A 106 7.83 8.91 -1.41
C ASN A 106 7.23 7.96 -0.37
N LEU A 107 6.03 8.26 0.13
CA LEU A 107 5.34 7.47 1.14
C LEU A 107 4.21 6.65 0.49
N CYS A 108 4.13 5.35 0.78
CA CYS A 108 3.06 4.46 0.35
C CYS A 108 2.35 3.78 1.53
N ILE A 109 1.06 3.48 1.36
CA ILE A 109 0.28 2.65 2.27
C ILE A 109 -0.11 1.35 1.56
N ILE A 110 0.33 0.23 2.11
CA ILE A 110 0.08 -1.11 1.58
C ILE A 110 -0.91 -1.83 2.48
N ARG A 111 -1.93 -2.44 1.88
CA ARG A 111 -2.90 -3.30 2.57
C ARG A 111 -2.51 -4.76 2.34
N VAL A 112 -2.36 -5.52 3.42
CA VAL A 112 -1.98 -6.94 3.37
C VAL A 112 -2.92 -7.77 4.26
N ALA A 113 -3.08 -9.05 3.96
CA ALA A 113 -3.73 -9.98 4.88
C ALA A 113 -2.99 -10.02 6.24
N ARG A 114 -3.74 -10.25 7.33
CA ARG A 114 -3.15 -10.31 8.68
C ARG A 114 -2.12 -11.44 8.79
N ASP A 115 -2.31 -12.53 8.08
CA ASP A 115 -1.43 -13.70 8.16
C ASP A 115 -0.11 -13.51 7.40
N GLN A 116 -0.03 -12.54 6.47
CA GLN A 116 1.09 -12.37 5.53
C GLN A 116 1.81 -11.02 5.60
N HIS A 117 1.30 -10.04 6.35
CA HIS A 117 2.04 -9.63 7.53
C HIS A 117 3.57 -9.39 7.44
N THR A 118 4.24 -10.26 8.17
CA THR A 118 5.69 -10.35 8.35
C THR A 118 6.42 -10.63 7.05
N LEU A 119 5.84 -11.45 6.17
CA LEU A 119 6.39 -11.72 4.85
C LEU A 119 6.43 -10.46 4.00
N ALA A 120 5.35 -9.67 4.00
CA ALA A 120 5.33 -8.39 3.30
C ALA A 120 6.36 -7.41 3.88
N TRP A 121 6.54 -7.37 5.20
CA TRP A 121 7.57 -6.53 5.82
C TRP A 121 8.98 -6.94 5.39
N GLY A 122 9.31 -8.23 5.42
CA GLY A 122 10.60 -8.74 4.96
C GLY A 122 10.83 -8.54 3.46
N ALA A 123 9.79 -8.71 2.64
CA ALA A 123 9.87 -8.44 1.21
C ALA A 123 10.18 -6.96 0.94
N VAL A 124 9.57 -6.06 1.71
CA VAL A 124 9.83 -4.62 1.61
C VAL A 124 11.29 -4.32 1.95
N THR A 125 11.88 -4.91 2.98
CA THR A 125 13.30 -4.64 3.30
C THR A 125 14.28 -5.13 2.24
N LEU A 126 13.86 -6.07 1.38
CA LEU A 126 14.65 -6.58 0.26
C LEU A 126 14.44 -5.79 -1.05
N LEU A 127 13.48 -4.87 -1.12
CA LEU A 127 13.28 -4.03 -2.29
C LEU A 127 14.44 -3.04 -2.42
N SER A 128 15.23 -3.19 -3.48
CA SER A 128 16.39 -2.35 -3.78
C SER A 128 16.13 -1.34 -4.91
N SER A 129 15.15 -1.60 -5.79
CA SER A 129 14.81 -0.71 -6.90
C SER A 129 13.32 -0.72 -7.24
N ILE A 130 12.78 0.44 -7.61
CA ILE A 130 11.42 0.60 -8.13
C ILE A 130 11.53 1.39 -9.44
N ASN A 131 10.97 0.86 -10.54
CA ASN A 131 11.00 1.50 -11.87
C ASN A 131 12.42 1.92 -12.32
N GLY A 132 13.44 1.08 -12.04
CA GLY A 132 14.84 1.37 -12.36
C GLY A 132 15.54 2.37 -11.44
N SER A 133 14.83 2.94 -10.46
CA SER A 133 15.41 3.85 -9.46
C SER A 133 15.77 3.10 -8.18
N GLN A 134 17.01 3.24 -7.70
CA GLN A 134 17.42 2.63 -6.44
C GLN A 134 16.83 3.35 -5.23
N VAL A 135 16.20 2.57 -4.36
CA VAL A 135 15.47 3.08 -3.20
C VAL A 135 15.72 2.17 -2.00
N ILE A 136 15.83 2.77 -0.82
CA ILE A 136 15.79 2.04 0.45
C ILE A 136 14.43 2.31 1.09
N PRO A 137 13.52 1.33 1.10
CA PRO A 137 12.27 1.45 1.84
C PRO A 137 12.49 1.35 3.34
N HIS A 138 11.77 2.19 4.07
CA HIS A 138 11.72 2.21 5.52
C HIS A 138 10.27 2.09 5.97
N VAL A 139 9.96 1.08 6.78
CA VAL A 139 8.62 0.94 7.36
C VAL A 139 8.44 1.98 8.46
N VAL A 140 7.44 2.85 8.33
CA VAL A 140 7.18 3.92 9.30
C VAL A 140 6.22 3.46 10.39
N HIS A 141 5.14 2.78 9.99
CA HIS A 141 4.12 2.35 10.93
C HIS A 141 3.33 1.14 10.44
N VAL A 142 2.85 0.35 11.39
CA VAL A 142 2.15 -0.92 11.22
C VAL A 142 0.88 -0.87 12.05
N SER A 143 -0.30 -1.11 11.48
CA SER A 143 -1.52 -1.21 12.28
C SER A 143 -2.60 -2.13 11.68
N GLY A 144 -3.51 -2.59 12.53
CA GLY A 144 -4.68 -3.37 12.14
C GLY A 144 -5.78 -2.53 11.47
N THR A 145 -5.82 -1.22 11.70
CA THR A 145 -6.82 -0.33 11.11
C THR A 145 -6.19 0.73 10.20
N ILE A 146 -6.87 1.04 9.10
CA ILE A 146 -6.37 2.04 8.13
C ILE A 146 -6.31 3.43 8.75
N LYS A 147 -7.25 3.78 9.63
CA LYS A 147 -7.29 5.08 10.30
C LYS A 147 -5.96 5.35 11.02
N HIS A 148 -5.48 4.45 11.87
CA HIS A 148 -4.19 4.63 12.57
C HIS A 148 -3.00 4.78 11.62
N VAL A 149 -2.96 4.01 10.53
CA VAL A 149 -1.89 4.12 9.53
C VAL A 149 -1.93 5.45 8.80
N GLN A 150 -3.13 5.95 8.47
CA GLN A 150 -3.30 7.26 7.83
C GLN A 150 -2.84 8.38 8.74
N LEU A 151 -3.17 8.33 10.02
CA LEU A 151 -2.75 9.33 11.00
C LEU A 151 -1.23 9.35 11.20
N ALA A 152 -0.63 8.16 11.31
CA ALA A 152 0.83 8.03 11.36
C ALA A 152 1.50 8.56 10.08
N ALA A 153 0.91 8.29 8.91
CA ALA A 153 1.41 8.80 7.63
C ALA A 153 1.31 10.34 7.54
N ILE A 154 0.20 10.93 8.00
CA ILE A 154 0.01 12.39 8.05
C ILE A 154 1.06 13.01 8.99
N LYS A 155 1.23 12.46 10.19
CA LYS A 155 2.25 12.91 11.15
C LYS A 155 3.65 12.88 10.52
N HIS A 156 4.02 11.76 9.90
CA HIS A 156 5.31 11.62 9.23
C HIS A 156 5.49 12.62 8.08
N ASN A 157 4.47 12.80 7.23
CA ASN A 157 4.52 13.78 6.15
C ASN A 157 4.75 15.21 6.68
N ARG A 158 4.10 15.60 7.79
CA ARG A 158 4.31 16.92 8.41
C ARG A 158 5.75 17.09 8.89
N GLU A 159 6.32 16.07 9.55
CA GLU A 159 7.71 16.09 10.00
C GLU A 159 8.70 16.18 8.83
N VAL A 160 8.47 15.40 7.77
CA VAL A 160 9.32 15.36 6.58
C VAL A 160 9.28 16.71 5.85
N VAL A 161 8.11 17.29 5.66
CA VAL A 161 7.95 18.62 5.04
C VAL A 161 8.60 19.71 5.89
N ALA A 162 8.43 19.67 7.21
CA ALA A 162 9.10 20.61 8.12
C ALA A 162 10.63 20.49 8.03
N ARG A 163 11.18 19.27 7.98
CA ARG A 163 12.63 19.04 7.78
C ARG A 163 13.12 19.57 6.44
N PHE A 164 12.38 19.33 5.35
CA PHE A 164 12.74 19.86 4.04
C PHE A 164 12.72 21.39 4.01
N ARG A 165 11.71 22.04 4.62
CA ARG A 165 11.63 23.50 4.75
C ARG A 165 12.80 24.08 5.54
N ALA A 166 13.14 23.48 6.69
CA ALA A 166 14.26 23.91 7.51
C ALA A 166 15.60 23.83 6.76
N ARG A 167 15.83 22.77 5.97
CA ARG A 167 17.04 22.61 5.16
C ARG A 167 17.12 23.57 3.98
N ALA A 168 16.00 23.87 3.35
CA ALA A 168 15.94 24.81 2.22
C ALA A 168 16.14 26.27 2.63
N LYS A 169 16.32 26.57 3.94
CA LYS A 169 16.38 27.93 4.51
C LYS A 169 15.28 28.85 3.96
N THR A 170 14.16 28.26 3.57
CA THR A 170 12.99 28.99 3.11
C THR A 170 12.19 29.25 4.38
N PRO A 171 12.27 30.44 4.99
CA PRO A 171 11.42 30.74 6.13
C PRO A 171 9.96 30.58 5.70
N ALA A 172 9.09 30.20 6.63
CA ALA A 172 7.66 30.14 6.41
C ALA A 172 7.09 31.56 6.18
N LEU A 173 7.34 32.13 5.00
CA LEU A 173 7.08 33.53 4.66
C LEU A 173 5.60 33.80 4.30
N TYR A 174 4.66 32.95 4.75
CA TYR A 174 3.22 33.15 4.56
C TYR A 174 2.42 32.56 5.74
N HIS A 175 2.44 33.26 6.87
CA HIS A 175 1.37 33.14 7.85
C HIS A 175 0.22 34.07 7.43
N THR A 176 -0.69 33.62 6.56
CA THR A 176 -2.01 34.27 6.46
C THR A 176 -3.15 33.33 6.08
N GLN A 177 -2.93 32.17 5.45
CA GLN A 177 -4.06 31.24 5.20
C GLN A 177 -3.62 29.79 5.06
N ASP A 178 -3.00 29.22 6.10
CA ASP A 178 -2.84 27.76 6.16
C ASP A 178 -4.18 27.17 6.64
N SER A 179 -5.15 27.12 5.71
CA SER A 179 -6.52 26.61 5.89
C SER A 179 -6.56 25.19 6.48
N TYR A 180 -5.42 24.49 6.43
CA TYR A 180 -5.22 23.19 7.00
C TYR A 180 -4.87 23.19 8.50
N VAL A 181 -4.35 24.27 9.09
CA VAL A 181 -3.95 24.24 10.52
C VAL A 181 -5.17 24.08 11.43
N ALA A 182 -6.26 24.78 11.14
CA ALA A 182 -7.53 24.64 11.86
C ALA A 182 -8.13 23.24 11.68
N TYR A 183 -8.16 22.73 10.44
CA TYR A 183 -8.62 21.37 10.14
C TYR A 183 -7.77 20.31 10.83
N LEU A 184 -6.45 20.48 10.86
CA LEU A 184 -5.54 19.55 11.49
C LEU A 184 -5.64 19.59 13.01
N ALA A 185 -5.86 20.76 13.61
CA ALA A 185 -6.15 20.87 15.05
C ALA A 185 -7.48 20.20 15.41
N GLN A 186 -8.49 20.37 14.56
CA GLN A 186 -9.78 19.70 14.70
C GLN A 186 -9.63 18.17 14.56
N SER A 187 -8.93 17.69 13.53
CA SER A 187 -8.65 16.26 13.36
C SER A 187 -7.82 15.70 14.52
N THR A 188 -6.81 16.42 15.03
CA THR A 188 -6.04 15.98 16.20
C THR A 188 -6.95 15.77 17.41
N ARG A 189 -7.87 16.70 17.68
CA ARG A 189 -8.87 16.56 18.76
C ARG A 189 -9.81 15.39 18.53
N GLU A 190 -10.28 15.20 17.30
CA GLU A 190 -11.15 14.07 16.93
C GLU A 190 -10.43 12.72 17.06
N ILE A 191 -9.12 12.67 16.82
CA ILE A 191 -8.30 11.47 16.97
C ILE A 191 -8.09 11.13 18.44
N GLU A 192 -7.75 12.12 19.25
CA GLU A 192 -7.54 11.96 20.70
C GLU A 192 -8.83 11.52 21.39
N ALA A 193 -9.97 12.07 20.99
CA ALA A 193 -11.30 11.68 21.49
C ALA A 193 -11.74 10.26 21.08
N LEU A 194 -11.08 9.63 20.11
CA LEU A 194 -11.35 8.24 19.68
C LEU A 194 -10.39 7.23 20.32
N GLN A 195 -9.42 7.70 21.11
CA GLN A 195 -8.44 6.87 21.82
C GLN A 195 -8.85 6.56 23.27
N GLU A 196 -9.94 7.18 23.76
CA GLU A 196 -10.70 6.75 24.94
C GLU A 196 -11.78 5.73 24.55
#